data_AF-A0A9D6CJL7-F1
#
_entry.id   AF-A0A9D6CJL7-F1
#
_cell.length_a   1.000
_cell.length_b   1.000
_cell.length_c   1.000
_cell.angle_alpha   90.00
_cell.angle_beta   90.00
_cell.angle_gamma   90.00
#
_symmetry.space_group_name_H-M   'P 1'
#
loop_
_entity.id
_entity.type
_entity.pdbx_description
1 polymer ?
#
loop_
_entity_poly.entity_id
_entity_poly.type
_entity_poly.pdbx_seq_one_letter_code
_entity_poly.pdbx_strand_id
1 'polypeptide(L)'
;MRTLFSIVYLVCAALVLAIFWAIVQEKTRDIGILRAVGASRTGVLWIFLRYGVLIGIVGSALGVLLAWGVVARINDIHDFLGTPATPAVQGIAWVATAAAAVLAVRGMLRNSALQTVFWLFAAIGLGVLATLLHFHKGIVVWDPSIYYFTRIPSEVDRFTALTTAIGGVVFSVIGSAIPAARAADTDPVQSLRYE
;
A
#
# COMPACT_ATOMS: atom_id res chain seq x y z
N MET A 1 -16.08 -17.38 3.48
CA MET A 1 -14.68 -16.96 3.75
C MET A 1 -13.75 -17.21 2.56
N ARG A 2 -13.65 -18.43 2.01
CA ARG A 2 -12.78 -18.75 0.85
C ARG A 2 -12.98 -17.86 -0.40
N THR A 3 -14.22 -17.47 -0.71
CA THR A 3 -14.55 -16.66 -1.89
C THR A 3 -14.05 -15.21 -1.80
N LEU A 4 -14.09 -14.59 -0.62
CA LEU A 4 -13.64 -13.22 -0.42
C LEU A 4 -12.13 -13.10 -0.63
N PHE A 5 -11.35 -14.04 -0.07
CA PHE A 5 -9.90 -14.08 -0.28
C PHE A 5 -9.54 -14.29 -1.76
N SER A 6 -10.29 -15.13 -2.48
CA SER A 6 -10.04 -15.36 -3.90
C SER A 6 -10.17 -14.09 -4.75
N ILE A 7 -11.16 -13.25 -4.47
CA ILE A 7 -11.34 -11.98 -5.18
C ILE A 7 -10.17 -11.03 -4.88
N VAL A 8 -9.78 -10.92 -3.61
CA VAL A 8 -8.66 -10.07 -3.20
C VAL A 8 -7.36 -10.49 -3.89
N TYR A 9 -7.06 -11.80 -3.94
CA TYR A 9 -5.86 -12.28 -4.64
C TYR A 9 -5.85 -11.96 -6.13
N LEU A 10 -6.99 -12.06 -6.80
CA LEU A 10 -7.10 -11.73 -8.23
C LEU A 10 -6.80 -10.26 -8.46
N VAL A 11 -7.39 -9.37 -7.65
CA VAL A 11 -7.14 -7.92 -7.73
C VAL A 11 -5.67 -7.62 -7.45
N CYS A 12 -5.06 -8.23 -6.43
CA CYS A 12 -3.64 -8.06 -6.12
C CYS A 12 -2.74 -8.51 -7.28
N ALA A 13 -3.02 -9.66 -7.90
CA ALA A 13 -2.23 -10.16 -9.03
C ALA A 13 -2.30 -9.22 -10.24
N ALA A 14 -3.48 -8.67 -10.55
CA ALA A 14 -3.66 -7.70 -11.62
C ALA A 14 -2.91 -6.39 -11.34
N LEU A 15 -2.92 -5.91 -10.09
CA LEU A 15 -2.16 -4.72 -9.68
C LEU A 15 -0.65 -4.93 -9.80
N VAL A 16 -0.14 -6.07 -9.31
CA VAL A 16 1.28 -6.40 -9.44
C VAL A 16 1.68 -6.49 -10.91
N LEU A 17 0.85 -7.13 -11.75
CA LEU A 17 1.08 -7.19 -13.19
C LEU A 17 1.17 -5.79 -13.80
N ALA A 18 0.23 -4.90 -13.50
CA ALA A 18 0.22 -3.54 -14.03
C ALA A 18 1.47 -2.74 -13.64
N ILE A 19 1.89 -2.83 -12.37
CA ILE A 19 3.09 -2.13 -11.87
C ILE A 19 4.35 -2.72 -12.50
N PHE A 20 4.49 -4.05 -12.53
CA PHE A 20 5.66 -4.69 -13.15
C PHE A 20 5.73 -4.41 -14.65
N TRP A 21 4.59 -4.35 -15.33
CA TRP A 21 4.53 -3.97 -16.73
C TRP A 21 5.09 -2.57 -16.97
N ALA A 22 4.70 -1.60 -16.14
CA ALA A 22 5.23 -0.24 -16.21
C ALA A 22 6.76 -0.22 -15.98
N ILE A 23 7.24 -0.92 -14.94
CA ILE A 23 8.67 -1.01 -14.62
C ILE A 23 9.47 -1.59 -15.79
N VAL A 24 8.99 -2.66 -16.42
CA VAL A 24 9.68 -3.27 -17.56
C VAL A 24 9.77 -2.30 -18.73
N GLN A 25 8.71 -1.55 -19.02
CA GLN A 25 8.73 -0.57 -20.11
C GLN A 25 9.70 0.58 -19.85
N GLU A 26 9.74 1.12 -18.64
CA GLU A 26 10.69 2.17 -18.24
C GLU A 26 12.15 1.68 -18.29
N LYS A 27 12.37 0.37 -18.12
CA LYS A 27 13.70 -0.25 -18.06
C LYS A 27 14.10 -1.04 -19.31
N THR A 28 13.41 -0.86 -20.43
CA THR A 28 13.66 -1.61 -21.68
C THR A 28 15.10 -1.48 -22.18
N ARG A 29 15.70 -0.28 -22.10
CA ARG A 29 17.09 -0.02 -22.51
C ARG A 29 18.11 -0.75 -21.64
N ASP A 30 17.94 -0.67 -20.32
CA ASP A 30 18.84 -1.31 -19.36
C ASP A 30 18.86 -2.85 -19.57
N ILE A 31 17.70 -3.44 -19.89
CA ILE A 31 17.56 -4.86 -20.23
C ILE A 31 18.28 -5.20 -21.55
N GLY A 32 18.15 -4.33 -22.56
CA GLY A 32 18.82 -4.46 -23.85
C GLY A 32 20.34 -4.49 -23.74
N ILE A 33 20.91 -3.60 -22.92
CA ILE A 33 22.35 -3.56 -22.62
C ILE A 33 22.78 -4.86 -21.94
N LEU A 34 22.02 -5.33 -20.94
CA LEU A 34 22.34 -6.57 -20.23
C LEU A 34 22.38 -7.78 -21.18
N ARG A 35 21.42 -7.85 -22.12
CA ARG A 35 21.35 -8.88 -23.17
C ARG A 35 22.51 -8.77 -24.17
N ALA A 36 22.91 -7.56 -24.54
CA ALA A 36 24.03 -7.32 -25.45
C ALA A 36 25.39 -7.72 -24.85
N VAL A 37 25.57 -7.59 -23.53
CA VAL A 37 26.76 -8.05 -22.80
C VAL A 37 26.81 -9.58 -22.63
N GLY A 38 25.74 -10.29 -23.01
CA GLY A 38 25.69 -11.76 -23.01
C GLY A 38 24.78 -12.39 -21.96
N ALA A 39 23.91 -11.61 -21.29
CA ALA A 39 22.93 -12.19 -20.38
C ALA A 39 21.95 -13.12 -21.12
N SER A 40 21.75 -14.33 -20.61
CA SER A 40 20.79 -15.27 -21.17
C SER A 40 19.36 -14.82 -20.90
N ARG A 41 18.41 -15.21 -21.76
CA ARG A 41 16.97 -14.97 -21.59
C ARG A 41 16.50 -15.38 -20.19
N THR A 42 16.91 -16.57 -19.77
CA THR A 42 16.61 -17.13 -18.44
C THR A 42 17.26 -16.32 -17.32
N GLY A 43 18.46 -15.76 -17.53
CA GLY A 43 19.11 -14.87 -16.58
C GLY A 43 18.30 -13.61 -16.32
N VAL A 44 17.82 -12.95 -17.38
CA VAL A 44 16.94 -11.77 -17.26
C VAL A 44 15.63 -12.12 -16.58
N LEU A 45 15.00 -13.23 -16.97
CA LEU A 45 13.76 -13.71 -16.35
C LEU A 45 13.92 -13.89 -14.82
N TRP A 46 14.98 -14.55 -14.37
CA TRP A 46 15.22 -14.79 -12.94
C TRP A 46 15.49 -13.52 -12.14
N ILE A 47 16.06 -12.48 -12.75
CA ILE A 47 16.23 -11.18 -12.09
C ILE A 47 14.85 -10.62 -11.73
N PHE A 48 13.95 -10.52 -12.70
CA PHE A 48 12.60 -9.98 -12.47
C PHE A 48 11.74 -10.86 -11.56
N LEU A 49 11.82 -12.20 -11.69
CA LEU A 49 11.11 -13.10 -10.79
C LEU A 49 11.61 -12.99 -9.33
N ARG A 50 12.92 -12.79 -9.12
CA ARG A 50 13.47 -12.52 -7.77
C ARG A 50 12.96 -11.22 -7.18
N TYR A 51 12.81 -10.17 -8.00
CA TYR A 51 12.14 -8.94 -7.57
C TYR A 51 10.71 -9.21 -7.13
N GLY A 52 9.93 -9.99 -7.89
CA GLY A 52 8.57 -10.39 -7.53
C GLY A 52 8.51 -11.14 -6.19
N VAL A 53 9.39 -12.13 -5.99
CA VAL A 53 9.49 -12.88 -4.74
C VAL A 53 9.85 -11.95 -3.56
N LEU A 54 10.86 -11.10 -3.72
CA LEU A 54 11.31 -10.17 -2.68
C LEU A 54 10.20 -9.19 -2.27
N ILE A 55 9.54 -8.57 -3.25
CA ILE A 55 8.42 -7.64 -3.00
C ILE A 55 7.28 -8.37 -2.30
N GLY A 56 6.94 -9.59 -2.75
CA GLY A 56 5.93 -10.43 -2.13
C GLY A 56 6.26 -10.74 -0.66
N ILE A 57 7.49 -11.15 -0.36
CA ILE A 57 7.92 -11.49 1.00
C ILE A 57 7.89 -10.26 1.91
N VAL A 58 8.48 -9.13 1.46
CA VAL A 58 8.53 -7.90 2.25
C VAL A 58 7.11 -7.36 2.50
N GLY A 59 6.28 -7.31 1.46
CA GLY A 59 4.90 -6.86 1.58
C GLY A 59 4.06 -7.77 2.48
N SER A 60 4.23 -9.08 2.37
CA SER A 60 3.55 -10.06 3.22
C SER A 60 3.99 -9.94 4.69
N ALA A 61 5.30 -9.81 4.94
CA ALA A 61 5.83 -9.64 6.29
C ALA A 61 5.30 -8.36 6.94
N LEU A 62 5.37 -7.23 6.24
CA LEU A 62 4.82 -5.95 6.72
C LEU A 62 3.31 -6.03 6.94
N GLY A 63 2.58 -6.67 6.02
CA GLY A 63 1.13 -6.85 6.13
C GLY A 63 0.74 -7.67 7.35
N VAL A 64 1.42 -8.79 7.63
CA VAL A 64 1.19 -9.62 8.82
C VAL A 64 1.55 -8.87 10.10
N LEU A 65 2.67 -8.14 10.11
CA LEU A 65 3.07 -7.34 11.28
C LEU A 65 2.05 -6.26 11.61
N LEU A 66 1.60 -5.52 10.61
CA LEU A 66 0.57 -4.48 10.77
C LEU A 66 -0.77 -5.09 11.20
N ALA A 67 -1.20 -6.19 10.56
CA ALA A 67 -2.44 -6.87 10.91
C ALA A 67 -2.40 -7.39 12.36
N TRP A 68 -1.28 -7.99 12.78
CA TRP A 68 -1.11 -8.46 14.15
C TRP A 68 -1.15 -7.31 15.15
N GLY A 69 -0.49 -6.18 14.86
CA GLY A 69 -0.54 -4.98 15.70
C GLY A 69 -1.97 -4.43 15.87
N VAL A 70 -2.75 -4.39 14.79
CA VAL A 70 -4.16 -3.96 14.83
C VAL A 70 -5.01 -4.94 15.63
N VAL A 71 -4.88 -6.24 15.39
CA VAL A 71 -5.68 -7.26 16.09
C VAL A 71 -5.35 -7.31 17.58
N ALA A 72 -4.09 -7.16 17.95
CA ALA A 72 -3.67 -7.10 19.36
C ALA A 72 -4.25 -5.89 20.10
N ARG A 73 -4.52 -4.78 19.40
CA ARG A 73 -4.98 -3.51 19.95
C ARG A 73 -6.45 -3.20 19.61
N ILE A 74 -7.21 -4.16 19.09
CA ILE A 74 -8.55 -3.90 18.54
C ILE A 74 -9.53 -3.33 19.59
N ASN A 75 -9.42 -3.78 20.84
CA ASN A 75 -10.27 -3.31 21.93
C ASN A 75 -9.92 -1.88 22.33
N ASP A 76 -8.64 -1.54 22.42
CA ASP A 76 -8.24 -0.17 22.74
C ASP A 76 -8.57 0.80 21.59
N ILE A 77 -8.50 0.34 20.33
CA ILE A 77 -8.94 1.13 19.16
C ILE A 77 -10.45 1.38 19.24
N HIS A 78 -11.23 0.36 19.61
CA HIS A 78 -12.68 0.48 19.79
C HIS A 78 -13.04 1.46 20.90
N ASP A 79 -12.41 1.35 22.07
CA ASP A 79 -12.63 2.26 23.19
C ASP A 79 -12.24 3.70 22.84
N PHE A 80 -11.11 3.88 22.13
CA PHE A 80 -10.68 5.18 21.65
C PHE A 80 -11.69 5.83 20.70
N LEU A 81 -12.28 5.07 19.77
CA LEU A 81 -13.33 5.53 18.87
C LEU A 81 -14.64 5.85 19.61
N GLY A 82 -14.95 5.10 20.67
CA GLY A 82 -16.14 5.30 21.50
C GLY A 82 -16.08 6.57 22.35
N THR A 83 -14.87 7.06 22.68
CA THR A 83 -14.69 8.33 23.40
C THR A 83 -14.65 9.53 22.43
N PRO A 84 -15.20 10.70 22.82
CA PRO A 84 -14.97 11.93 22.06
C PRO A 84 -13.46 12.23 21.99
N ALA A 85 -12.99 12.74 20.84
CA ALA A 85 -11.57 12.96 20.61
C ALA A 85 -10.99 13.85 21.72
N THR A 86 -9.90 13.39 22.34
CA THR A 86 -9.27 14.15 23.43
C THR A 86 -8.80 15.52 22.91
N PRO A 87 -8.78 16.56 23.76
CA PRO A 87 -8.31 17.89 23.37
C PRO A 87 -6.90 17.87 22.77
N ALA A 88 -6.04 16.94 23.19
CA ALA A 88 -4.71 16.73 22.63
C ALA A 88 -4.75 16.24 21.18
N VAL A 89 -5.59 15.25 20.85
CA VAL A 89 -5.73 14.72 19.48
C VAL A 89 -6.34 15.77 18.55
N GLN A 90 -7.35 16.51 19.03
CA GLN A 90 -7.92 17.63 18.27
C GLN A 90 -6.88 18.73 18.03
N GLY A 91 -6.06 19.06 19.05
CA GLY A 91 -4.97 20.02 18.92
C GLY A 91 -3.94 19.60 17.87
N ILE A 92 -3.51 18.34 17.88
CA ILE A 92 -2.58 17.79 16.88
C ILE A 92 -3.18 17.89 15.46
N ALA A 93 -4.46 17.55 15.29
CA ALA A 93 -5.13 17.61 13.99
C ALA A 93 -5.23 19.05 13.43
N TRP A 94 -5.54 20.04 14.29
CA TRP A 94 -5.55 21.44 13.91
C TRP A 94 -4.15 21.99 13.62
N VAL A 95 -3.14 21.61 14.40
CA VAL A 95 -1.74 21.98 14.15
C VAL A 95 -1.25 21.39 12.84
N ALA A 96 -1.58 20.12 12.52
CA ALA A 96 -1.23 19.48 11.26
C ALA A 96 -1.90 20.18 10.06
N THR A 97 -3.18 20.56 10.20
CA THR A 97 -3.91 21.34 9.19
C THR A 97 -3.25 22.71 8.98
N ALA A 98 -2.92 23.42 10.06
CA ALA A 98 -2.24 24.71 9.99
C ALA A 98 -0.85 24.59 9.34
N ALA A 99 -0.07 23.58 9.70
CA ALA A 99 1.24 23.31 9.10
C ALA A 99 1.14 23.01 7.60
N ALA A 100 0.17 22.18 7.18
CA ALA A 100 -0.08 21.92 5.77
C ALA A 100 -0.48 23.20 5.01
N ALA A 101 -1.31 24.05 5.61
CA ALA A 101 -1.68 25.34 5.02
C ALA A 101 -0.47 26.28 4.87
N VAL A 102 0.39 26.39 5.89
CA VAL A 102 1.63 27.18 5.82
C VAL A 102 2.57 26.68 4.73
N LEU A 103 2.72 25.36 4.59
CA LEU A 103 3.54 24.76 3.55
C LEU A 103 2.95 24.98 2.14
N ALA A 104 1.63 25.03 2.01
CA ALA A 104 0.97 25.42 0.76
C ALA A 104 1.29 26.87 0.39
N VAL A 105 1.21 27.81 1.35
CA VAL A 105 1.57 29.21 1.13
C VAL A 105 3.06 29.37 0.78
N ARG A 106 3.95 28.65 1.48
CA ARG A 106 5.38 28.64 1.16
C ARG A 106 5.67 28.14 -0.26
N GLY A 107 4.93 27.11 -0.71
CA GLY A 107 5.00 26.65 -2.08
C GLY A 107 4.61 27.72 -3.10
N MET A 108 3.62 28.57 -2.77
CA MET A 108 3.14 29.62 -3.66
C MET A 108 4.21 30.69 -3.85
N LEU A 109 4.88 31.06 -2.76
CA LEU A 109 6.00 32.02 -2.78
C LEU A 109 7.21 31.50 -3.56
N ARG A 110 7.40 30.18 -3.62
CA ARG A 110 8.53 29.54 -4.33
C ARG A 110 8.20 29.17 -5.78
N ASN A 111 7.02 29.58 -6.28
CA ASN A 111 6.50 29.28 -7.62
C ASN A 111 6.52 27.79 -8.00
N SER A 112 6.44 26.90 -7.00
CA SER A 112 6.50 25.45 -7.18
C SER A 112 5.08 24.88 -7.22
N ALA A 113 4.48 24.85 -8.41
CA ALA A 113 3.08 24.48 -8.62
C ALA A 113 2.71 23.08 -8.09
N LEU A 114 3.61 22.11 -8.17
CA LEU A 114 3.35 20.76 -7.65
C LEU A 114 3.28 20.74 -6.12
N GLN A 115 4.19 21.43 -5.46
CA GLN A 115 4.25 21.47 -3.99
C GLN A 115 3.07 22.25 -3.41
N THR A 116 2.62 23.34 -4.03
CA THR A 116 1.43 24.08 -3.59
C THR A 116 0.18 23.24 -3.67
N VAL A 117 -0.05 22.59 -4.81
CA VAL A 117 -1.22 21.75 -5.02
C VAL A 117 -1.24 20.61 -4.01
N PHE A 118 -0.12 19.92 -3.82
CA PHE A 118 -0.01 18.85 -2.83
C PHE A 118 -0.39 19.30 -1.41
N TRP A 119 0.21 20.39 -0.92
CA TRP A 119 -0.05 20.86 0.44
C TRP A 119 -1.45 21.47 0.61
N LEU A 120 -2.02 22.04 -0.46
CA LEU A 120 -3.40 22.54 -0.46
C LEU A 120 -4.40 21.39 -0.32
N PHE A 121 -4.24 20.30 -1.09
CA PHE A 121 -5.05 19.10 -0.94
C PHE A 121 -4.89 18.48 0.45
N ALA A 122 -3.67 18.41 0.98
CA ALA A 122 -3.41 17.92 2.32
C ALA A 122 -4.08 18.79 3.40
N ALA A 123 -4.02 20.12 3.28
CA ALA A 123 -4.64 21.04 4.24
C ALA A 123 -6.17 20.91 4.24
N ILE A 124 -6.79 20.80 3.07
CA ILE A 124 -8.24 20.58 2.96
C ILE A 124 -8.63 19.23 3.56
N GLY A 125 -7.92 18.15 3.20
CA GLY A 125 -8.21 16.81 3.71
C GLY A 125 -8.05 16.69 5.22
N LEU A 126 -6.94 17.22 5.76
CA LEU A 126 -6.69 17.25 7.21
C LEU A 126 -7.67 18.15 7.94
N GLY A 127 -8.08 19.28 7.35
CA GLY A 127 -9.06 20.18 7.92
C GLY A 127 -10.44 19.56 8.01
N VAL A 128 -10.89 18.85 6.96
CA VAL A 128 -12.14 18.08 6.98
C VAL A 128 -12.08 17.01 8.07
N LEU A 129 -10.97 16.27 8.14
CA LEU A 129 -10.78 15.25 9.17
C LEU A 129 -10.79 15.85 10.59
N ALA A 130 -10.09 16.95 10.84
CA ALA A 130 -10.05 17.64 12.12
C ALA A 130 -11.45 18.13 12.54
N THR A 131 -12.23 18.62 11.58
CA THR A 131 -13.61 19.06 11.79
C THR A 131 -14.54 17.90 12.11
N LEU A 132 -14.42 16.77 11.39
CA LEU A 132 -15.15 15.54 11.69
C LEU A 132 -14.77 14.96 13.06
N LEU A 133 -13.50 15.04 13.43
CA LEU A 133 -12.99 14.66 14.75
C LEU A 133 -13.55 15.55 15.87
N HIS A 134 -13.78 16.83 15.58
CA HIS A 134 -14.36 17.77 16.52
C HIS A 134 -15.85 17.53 16.75
N PHE A 135 -16.59 17.21 15.69
CA PHE A 135 -18.04 16.97 15.79
C PHE A 135 -18.42 15.56 16.24
N HIS A 136 -17.53 14.57 16.15
CA HIS A 136 -17.83 13.25 16.69
C HIS A 136 -17.83 13.31 18.24
N LYS A 137 -18.94 12.88 18.85
CA LYS A 137 -19.04 12.74 20.32
C LYS A 137 -18.62 11.35 20.81
N GLY A 138 -18.01 10.56 19.92
CA GLY A 138 -17.74 9.14 20.09
C GLY A 138 -18.61 8.33 19.13
N ILE A 139 -18.02 7.32 18.50
CA ILE A 139 -18.71 6.38 17.61
C ILE A 139 -18.59 5.00 18.25
N VAL A 140 -19.69 4.54 18.84
CA VAL A 140 -19.78 3.17 19.34
C VAL A 140 -20.11 2.26 18.17
N VAL A 141 -19.10 1.57 17.64
CA VAL A 141 -19.25 0.69 16.47
C VAL A 141 -20.12 -0.53 16.79
N TRP A 142 -20.03 -1.03 18.03
CA TRP A 142 -20.85 -2.13 18.56
C TRP A 142 -21.34 -1.74 19.94
N ASP A 143 -22.65 -1.58 20.09
CA ASP A 143 -23.25 -1.26 21.37
C ASP A 143 -23.33 -2.54 22.25
N PRO A 144 -22.66 -2.58 23.42
CA PRO A 144 -22.70 -3.73 24.31
C PRO A 144 -24.12 -4.04 24.82
N SER A 145 -25.06 -3.09 24.82
CA SER A 145 -26.44 -3.33 25.21
C SER A 145 -27.22 -4.16 24.17
N ILE A 146 -26.82 -4.10 22.91
CA ILE A 146 -27.43 -4.85 21.80
C ILE A 146 -26.72 -6.18 21.60
N TYR A 147 -25.38 -6.17 21.67
CA TYR A 147 -24.56 -7.32 21.31
C TYR A 147 -24.04 -8.13 22.50
N TYR A 148 -24.22 -7.65 23.73
CA TYR A 148 -23.86 -8.31 24.99
C TYR A 148 -22.38 -8.72 25.16
N PHE A 149 -21.49 -8.37 24.22
CA PHE A 149 -20.05 -8.52 24.40
C PHE A 149 -19.42 -7.21 24.85
N THR A 150 -18.69 -7.27 25.96
CA THR A 150 -17.93 -6.15 26.53
C THR A 150 -16.52 -6.03 25.94
N ARG A 151 -16.06 -7.06 25.22
CA ARG A 151 -14.75 -7.11 24.56
C ARG A 151 -14.89 -7.83 23.23
N ILE A 152 -14.28 -7.29 22.18
CA ILE A 152 -14.23 -7.92 20.87
C ILE A 152 -13.23 -9.08 20.92
N PRO A 153 -13.66 -10.33 20.64
CA PRO A 153 -12.76 -11.46 20.58
C PRO A 153 -11.80 -11.29 19.39
N SER A 154 -10.50 -11.23 19.66
CA SER A 154 -9.44 -10.96 18.70
C SER A 154 -8.62 -12.21 18.36
N GLU A 155 -9.29 -13.35 18.23
CA GLU A 155 -8.64 -14.63 17.97
C GLU A 155 -8.10 -14.68 16.52
N VAL A 156 -6.77 -14.75 16.41
CA VAL A 156 -6.10 -14.92 15.11
C VAL A 156 -6.06 -16.40 14.76
N ASP A 157 -6.82 -16.80 13.75
CA ASP A 157 -6.60 -18.08 13.09
C ASP A 157 -5.28 -18.03 12.29
N ARG A 158 -4.26 -18.65 12.88
CA ARG A 158 -2.91 -18.71 12.31
C ARG A 158 -2.90 -19.40 10.94
N PHE A 159 -3.80 -20.35 10.70
CA PHE A 159 -3.84 -21.06 9.43
C PHE A 159 -4.35 -20.15 8.29
N THR A 160 -5.43 -19.41 8.54
CA THR A 160 -5.93 -18.42 7.58
C THR A 160 -4.94 -17.28 7.37
N ALA A 161 -4.25 -16.83 8.43
CA ALA A 161 -3.20 -15.82 8.31
C ALA A 161 -2.01 -16.32 7.46
N LEU A 162 -1.53 -17.54 7.71
CA LEU A 162 -0.41 -18.14 6.98
C LEU A 162 -0.75 -18.38 5.51
N THR A 163 -1.93 -18.93 5.23
CA THR A 163 -2.38 -19.13 3.84
C THR A 163 -2.53 -17.81 3.10
N THR A 164 -2.90 -16.73 3.79
CA THR A 164 -2.95 -15.39 3.22
C THR A 164 -1.58 -14.80 2.94
N ALA A 165 -0.64 -14.99 3.87
CA ALA A 165 0.73 -14.56 3.69
C ALA A 165 1.37 -15.27 2.47
N ILE A 166 1.26 -16.60 2.41
CA ILE A 166 1.79 -17.41 1.31
C ILE A 166 1.08 -17.07 -0.01
N GLY A 167 -0.25 -16.93 0.02
CA GLY A 167 -1.03 -16.52 -1.14
C GLY A 167 -0.54 -15.19 -1.72
N GLY A 168 -0.34 -14.18 -0.88
CA GLY A 168 0.18 -12.88 -1.32
C GLY A 168 1.52 -12.97 -2.04
N VAL A 169 2.46 -13.79 -1.53
CA VAL A 169 3.75 -14.02 -2.18
C VAL A 169 3.56 -14.72 -3.53
N VAL A 170 2.77 -15.80 -3.57
CA VAL A 170 2.53 -16.57 -4.79
C VAL A 170 1.88 -15.72 -5.87
N PHE A 171 0.84 -14.94 -5.53
CA PHE A 171 0.17 -14.07 -6.49
C PHE A 171 1.04 -12.90 -6.94
N SER A 172 1.96 -12.41 -6.11
CA SER A 172 2.97 -11.44 -6.54
C SER A 172 3.90 -12.03 -7.60
N VAL A 173 4.36 -13.26 -7.40
CA VAL A 173 5.20 -13.96 -8.39
C VAL A 173 4.42 -14.20 -9.69
N ILE A 174 3.18 -14.69 -9.60
CA ILE A 174 2.31 -14.92 -10.76
C ILE A 174 2.08 -13.61 -11.54
N GLY A 175 1.74 -12.52 -10.83
CA GLY A 175 1.52 -11.20 -11.44
C GLY A 175 2.78 -10.67 -12.15
N SER A 176 3.96 -10.90 -11.56
CA SER A 176 5.25 -10.49 -12.14
C SER A 176 5.73 -11.39 -13.30
N ALA A 177 5.22 -12.62 -13.42
CA ALA A 177 5.75 -13.61 -14.36
C ALA A 177 5.53 -13.21 -15.83
N ILE A 178 4.37 -12.64 -16.18
CA ILE A 178 4.06 -12.22 -17.54
C ILE A 178 4.99 -11.05 -17.98
N PRO A 179 5.10 -9.94 -17.22
CA PRO A 179 6.08 -8.89 -17.52
C PRO A 179 7.52 -9.40 -17.54
N ALA A 180 7.90 -10.31 -16.63
CA ALA A 180 9.25 -10.86 -16.56
C ALA A 180 9.62 -11.68 -17.81
N ALA A 181 8.68 -12.47 -18.34
CA ALA A 181 8.86 -13.18 -19.61
C ALA A 181 9.02 -12.21 -20.78
N ARG A 182 8.19 -11.16 -20.83
CA ARG A 182 8.32 -10.09 -21.83
C ARG A 182 9.66 -9.37 -21.78
N ALA A 183 10.16 -9.05 -20.57
CA ALA A 183 11.47 -8.45 -20.39
C ALA A 183 12.58 -9.35 -20.97
N ALA A 184 12.50 -10.66 -20.70
CA ALA A 184 13.47 -11.63 -21.18
C ALA A 184 13.48 -11.79 -22.72
N ASP A 185 12.33 -11.56 -23.38
CA ASP A 185 12.14 -11.62 -24.83
C ASP A 185 12.47 -10.32 -25.57
N THR A 186 12.96 -9.29 -24.87
CA THR A 186 13.32 -8.02 -25.52
C THR A 186 14.54 -8.19 -26.43
N ASP A 187 14.41 -7.78 -27.69
CA ASP A 187 15.49 -7.79 -28.68
C ASP A 187 16.49 -6.66 -28.38
N PRO A 188 17.78 -6.97 -28.09
CA PRO A 188 18.78 -5.97 -27.77
C PRO A 188 18.97 -4.95 -28.90
N VAL A 189 18.87 -5.36 -30.17
CA VAL A 189 19.10 -4.45 -31.30
C VAL A 189 18.01 -3.39 -31.39
N GLN A 190 16.75 -3.80 -31.25
CA GLN A 190 15.62 -2.87 -31.29
C GLN A 190 15.64 -1.93 -30.08
N SER A 191 15.91 -2.46 -28.89
CA SER A 191 15.94 -1.65 -27.66
C SER A 191 17.02 -0.55 -27.66
N LEU A 192 18.06 -0.68 -28.48
CA LEU A 192 19.16 0.28 -28.60
C LEU A 192 19.04 1.21 -29.81
N ARG A 193 18.11 0.91 -30.75
CA ARG A 193 17.97 1.63 -32.02
C ARG A 193 16.96 2.77 -31.98
N TYR A 194 16.05 2.80 -31.00
CA TYR A 194 14.94 3.76 -30.94
C TYR A 194 15.26 5.09 -30.20
N GLU A 195 16.53 5.51 -30.20
CA GLU A 195 16.95 6.89 -29.89
C GLU A 195 18.07 7.34 -30.85
#